data_AF-A0A6M0K3Z2-F1
#
_entry.id   AF-A0A6M0K3Z2-F1
#
_cell.length_a   1.000
_cell.length_b   1.000
_cell.length_c   1.000
_cell.angle_alpha   90.00
_cell.angle_beta   90.00
_cell.angle_gamma   90.00
#
_symmetry.space_group_name_H-M   'P 1'
#
loop_
_entity.id
_entity.type
_entity.pdbx_description
1 polymer ?
#
loop_
_entity_poly.entity_id
_entity_poly.type
_entity_poly.pdbx_seq_one_letter_code
_entity_poly.pdbx_strand_id
1 'polypeptide(L)'
;MSTLELPRHVDDPPNLLFWRIDDVTPFFLVLVIGILVNQPLIFILLGLVSVRLYGRFRESRADGYALHALYWIGLMPMGHRTTPNPFVRRYLP
;
A
#
# COMPACT_ATOMS: atom_id res chain seq x y z
N MET A 1 25.75 28.27 -12.11
CA MET A 1 24.73 27.53 -11.34
C MET A 1 25.05 26.05 -11.48
N SER A 2 25.42 25.37 -10.39
CA SER A 2 25.66 23.93 -10.40
C SER A 2 24.32 23.20 -10.40
N THR A 3 24.13 22.27 -11.33
CA THR A 3 22.94 21.40 -11.36
C THR A 3 23.03 20.44 -10.17
N LEU A 4 22.09 20.55 -9.23
CA LEU A 4 21.91 19.57 -8.16
C LEU A 4 21.11 18.40 -8.73
N GLU A 5 21.67 17.19 -8.71
CA GLU A 5 20.95 15.98 -9.06
C GLU A 5 20.02 15.59 -7.90
N LEU A 6 18.72 15.83 -8.05
CA LEU A 6 17.73 15.36 -7.09
C LEU A 6 17.44 13.87 -7.32
N PRO A 7 17.45 13.04 -6.26
CA PRO A 7 17.04 11.65 -6.35
C PRO A 7 15.55 11.56 -6.66
N ARG A 8 15.20 10.90 -7.76
CA ARG A 8 13.80 10.81 -8.25
C ARG A 8 12.96 9.70 -7.61
N HIS A 9 13.61 8.71 -6.98
CA HIS A 9 12.96 7.47 -6.55
C HIS A 9 13.01 7.27 -5.03
N VAL A 10 13.21 8.36 -4.26
CA VAL A 10 13.29 8.28 -2.80
C VAL A 10 11.92 7.98 -2.17
N ASP A 11 10.85 8.42 -2.82
CA ASP A 11 9.47 8.25 -2.37
C ASP A 11 8.76 7.06 -3.04
N ASP A 12 9.44 6.35 -3.94
CA ASP A 12 8.85 5.22 -4.63
C ASP A 12 8.69 4.02 -3.68
N PRO A 13 7.58 3.28 -3.78
CA PRO A 13 7.39 2.09 -2.98
C PRO A 13 8.47 1.04 -3.31
N PRO A 14 8.89 0.24 -2.32
CA PRO A 14 9.92 -0.77 -2.52
C PRO A 14 9.48 -1.83 -3.54
N ASN A 15 10.45 -2.31 -4.32
CA ASN A 15 10.25 -3.38 -5.29
C ASN A 15 10.53 -4.75 -4.66
N LEU A 16 9.65 -5.71 -4.93
CA LEU A 16 9.83 -7.13 -4.68
C LEU A 16 10.24 -7.82 -5.99
N LEU A 17 11.51 -8.19 -6.10
CA LEU A 17 12.14 -8.64 -7.35
C LEU A 17 11.91 -7.62 -8.48
N PHE A 18 10.99 -7.92 -9.41
CA PHE A 18 10.66 -7.09 -10.57
C PHE A 18 9.31 -6.35 -10.45
N TRP A 19 8.60 -6.56 -9.34
CA TRP A 19 7.26 -6.03 -9.13
C TRP A 19 7.27 -5.01 -7.99
N ARG A 20 6.46 -3.95 -8.09
CA ARG A 20 6.26 -3.05 -6.94
C ARG A 20 5.48 -3.82 -5.87
N ILE A 21 5.88 -3.73 -4.60
CA ILE A 21 5.18 -4.41 -3.48
C ILE A 21 3.68 -4.08 -3.50
N ASP A 22 3.42 -2.83 -3.78
CA ASP A 22 2.13 -2.23 -3.95
C ASP A 22 1.26 -2.95 -5.01
N ASP A 23 1.83 -3.49 -6.10
CA ASP A 23 1.08 -4.20 -7.15
C ASP A 23 0.75 -5.66 -6.77
N VAL A 24 1.64 -6.31 -6.01
CA VAL A 24 1.49 -7.72 -5.61
C VAL A 24 0.71 -7.89 -4.31
N THR A 25 0.64 -6.85 -3.47
CA THR A 25 -0.12 -6.85 -2.21
C THR A 25 -1.55 -7.40 -2.35
N PRO A 26 -2.40 -6.93 -3.30
CA PRO A 26 -3.77 -7.46 -3.44
C PRO A 26 -3.81 -8.94 -3.84
N PHE A 27 -2.84 -9.42 -4.64
CA PHE A 27 -2.75 -10.84 -4.99
C PHE A 27 -2.52 -11.70 -3.75
N PHE A 28 -1.51 -11.34 -2.95
CA PHE A 28 -1.16 -12.11 -1.76
C PHE A 28 -2.26 -12.06 -0.70
N LEU A 29 -2.94 -10.92 -0.54
CA LEU A 29 -4.05 -10.79 0.40
C LEU A 29 -5.19 -11.75 0.05
N VAL A 30 -5.56 -11.84 -1.23
CA VAL A 30 -6.58 -12.77 -1.72
C VAL A 30 -6.09 -14.22 -1.62
N LEU A 31 -4.83 -14.49 -1.93
CA LEU A 31 -4.25 -15.82 -1.83
C LEU A 31 -4.24 -16.35 -0.38
N VAL A 32 -3.87 -15.52 0.59
CA VAL A 32 -3.91 -15.88 2.01
C VAL A 32 -5.32 -16.27 2.43
N ILE A 33 -6.33 -15.51 2.01
CA ILE A 33 -7.74 -15.87 2.25
C ILE A 33 -8.08 -17.22 1.60
N GLY A 34 -7.62 -17.46 0.37
CA GLY A 34 -7.82 -18.73 -0.32
C GLY A 34 -7.20 -19.93 0.39
N ILE A 35 -6.02 -19.76 0.99
CA ILE A 35 -5.36 -20.78 1.80
C ILE A 35 -6.18 -21.05 3.07
N LEU A 36 -6.67 -20.01 3.74
CA LEU A 36 -7.51 -20.15 4.95
C LEU A 36 -8.83 -20.88 4.67
N VAL A 37 -9.38 -20.75 3.47
CA VAL A 37 -10.62 -21.43 3.03
C VAL A 37 -10.31 -22.79 2.36
N ASN A 38 -9.04 -23.22 2.33
CA ASN A 38 -8.57 -24.46 1.71
C ASN A 38 -8.93 -24.57 0.20
N GLN A 39 -8.98 -23.44 -0.50
CA GLN A 39 -9.28 -23.33 -1.92
C GLN A 39 -8.27 -22.43 -2.66
N PRO A 40 -6.95 -22.68 -2.56
CA PRO A 40 -5.93 -21.76 -3.08
C PRO A 40 -6.02 -21.59 -4.60
N LEU A 41 -6.35 -22.65 -5.36
CA LEU A 41 -6.39 -22.61 -6.82
C LEU A 41 -7.43 -21.62 -7.36
N ILE A 42 -8.63 -21.59 -6.79
CA ILE A 42 -9.69 -20.65 -7.17
C ILE A 42 -9.26 -19.22 -6.84
N PHE A 43 -8.63 -19.03 -5.68
CA PHE A 43 -8.21 -17.72 -5.21
C PHE A 43 -6.97 -17.18 -5.94
N ILE A 44 -6.16 -18.03 -6.57
CA ILE A 44 -5.10 -17.57 -7.49
C ILE A 44 -5.74 -16.81 -8.67
N LEU A 45 -6.77 -17.37 -9.29
CA LEU A 45 -7.49 -16.71 -10.39
C LEU A 45 -8.14 -15.42 -9.92
N LEU A 46 -8.79 -15.42 -8.75
CA LEU A 46 -9.35 -14.21 -8.16
C LEU A 46 -8.26 -13.17 -7.83
N GLY A 47 -7.09 -13.61 -7.37
CA GLY A 47 -5.95 -12.74 -7.09
C GLY A 47 -5.47 -12.02 -8.35
N LEU A 48 -5.35 -12.73 -9.48
CA LEU A 48 -4.99 -12.14 -10.77
C LEU A 48 -5.99 -11.07 -11.23
N VAL A 49 -7.29 -11.32 -11.04
CA VAL A 49 -8.34 -10.32 -11.32
C VAL A 49 -8.23 -9.13 -10.36
N SER A 50 -7.96 -9.40 -9.09
CA SER A 50 -7.85 -8.38 -8.04
C SER A 50 -6.70 -7.42 -8.30
N VAL A 51 -5.54 -7.90 -8.77
CA VAL A 51 -4.41 -7.04 -9.16
C VAL A 51 -4.83 -6.05 -10.25
N ARG A 52 -5.59 -6.49 -11.27
CA ARG A 52 -6.05 -5.59 -12.33
C ARG A 52 -7.05 -4.56 -11.86
N LEU A 53 -8.04 -4.97 -11.06
CA LEU A 53 -9.04 -4.05 -10.51
C LEU A 53 -8.39 -3.03 -9.58
N TYR A 54 -7.47 -3.47 -8.74
CA TYR A 54 -6.76 -2.61 -7.81
C TYR A 54 -5.77 -1.69 -8.52
N GLY A 55 -5.05 -2.16 -9.54
CA GLY A 55 -4.19 -1.32 -10.38
C GLY A 55 -4.96 -0.16 -11.01
N ARG A 56 -6.12 -0.45 -11.63
CA ARG A 56 -7.02 0.58 -12.19
C ARG A 56 -7.50 1.59 -11.14
N PHE A 57 -7.79 1.11 -9.92
CA PHE A 57 -8.20 1.98 -8.82
C PHE A 57 -7.05 2.86 -8.33
N ARG A 58 -5.83 2.31 -8.21
CA ARG A 58 -4.63 3.05 -7.81
C ARG A 58 -4.29 4.14 -8.82
N GLU A 59 -4.30 3.84 -10.12
CA GLU A 59 -3.95 4.79 -11.19
C GLU A 59 -4.81 6.06 -11.16
N SER A 60 -6.03 5.98 -10.62
CA SER A 60 -6.93 7.13 -10.45
C SER A 60 -6.63 7.99 -9.22
N ARG A 61 -5.65 7.62 -8.38
CA ARG A 61 -5.36 8.23 -7.07
C ARG A 61 -3.89 8.63 -6.97
N ALA A 62 -3.61 9.56 -6.06
CA ALA A 62 -2.24 9.96 -5.76
C ALA A 62 -1.43 8.80 -5.17
N ASP A 63 -0.11 8.83 -5.40
CA ASP A 63 0.82 7.88 -4.80
C ASP A 63 0.69 7.85 -3.27
N GLY A 64 0.83 6.68 -2.66
CA GLY A 64 0.68 6.49 -1.22
C GLY A 64 -0.74 6.57 -0.68
N TYR A 65 -1.77 6.72 -1.52
CA TYR A 65 -3.18 6.79 -1.08
C TYR A 65 -3.58 5.62 -0.15
N ALA A 66 -3.14 4.39 -0.49
CA ALA A 66 -3.46 3.21 0.30
C ALA A 66 -2.87 3.25 1.71
N LEU A 67 -1.61 3.70 1.85
CA LEU A 67 -0.95 3.89 3.14
C LEU A 67 -1.65 4.99 3.95
N HIS A 68 -2.06 6.08 3.29
CA HIS A 68 -2.81 7.15 3.95
C HIS A 68 -4.18 6.67 4.46
N ALA A 69 -4.90 5.86 3.67
CA ALA A 69 -6.15 5.25 4.10
C ALA A 69 -5.91 4.29 5.29
N LEU A 70 -4.85 3.48 5.24
CA LEU A 70 -4.48 2.56 6.32
C LEU A 70 -4.16 3.29 7.63
N TYR A 71 -3.46 4.43 7.52
CA TYR A 71 -3.20 5.33 8.63
C TYR A 71 -4.51 5.85 9.24
N TRP A 72 -5.45 6.36 8.45
CA TRP A 72 -6.73 6.85 8.99
C TRP A 72 -7.61 5.78 9.64
N ILE A 73 -7.53 4.54 9.17
CA ILE A 73 -8.25 3.40 9.77
C ILE A 73 -7.56 2.92 11.07
N GLY A 74 -6.33 3.38 11.33
CA GLY A 74 -5.55 3.00 12.52
C GLY A 74 -4.81 1.66 12.38
N LEU A 75 -4.78 1.09 11.17
CA LEU A 75 -4.05 -0.15 10.86
C LEU A 75 -2.55 0.11 10.60
N MET A 76 -2.14 1.38 10.52
CA MET A 76 -0.74 1.79 10.39
C MET A 76 -0.32 2.62 11.62
N PRO A 77 0.11 1.96 12.72
CA PRO A 77 0.58 2.68 13.90
C PRO A 77 1.95 3.31 13.60
N MET A 78 1.94 4.60 13.30
CA MET A 78 3.16 5.40 13.18
C MET A 78 3.49 6.02 14.54
N GLY A 79 4.70 5.75 15.04
CA GLY A 79 5.17 6.24 16.35
C GLY A 79 5.99 7.53 16.29
N HIS A 80 5.86 8.34 15.23
CA HIS A 80 6.73 9.48 14.99
C HIS A 80 6.09 10.81 15.40
N ARG A 81 6.90 11.79 15.83
CA ARG A 81 6.42 13.09 16.33
C ARG A 81 5.64 13.89 15.27
N THR A 82 5.95 13.68 14.00
CA THR A 82 5.30 14.34 12.86
C THR A 82 4.09 13.57 12.32
N THR A 83 3.88 12.32 12.73
CA THR A 83 2.73 11.49 12.35
C THR A 83 1.98 11.08 13.62
N PRO A 84 1.20 12.00 14.20
CA PRO A 84 0.45 11.74 15.42
C PRO A 84 -0.57 10.61 15.20
N ASN A 85 -1.12 10.08 16.28
CA ASN A 85 -2.15 9.04 16.16
C ASN A 85 -3.41 9.61 15.47
N PRO A 86 -3.96 8.92 14.44
CA PRO A 86 -5.12 9.38 13.66
C PRO A 86 -6.37 9.65 14.51
N PHE A 87 -6.49 9.04 15.68
CA PHE A 87 -7.63 9.20 16.59
C PHE A 87 -7.49 10.39 17.54
N VAL A 88 -6.34 11.09 17.55
CA VAL A 88 -6.12 12.28 18.37
C VAL A 88 -6.87 13.46 17.74
N ARG A 89 -7.91 13.93 18.44
CA ARG A 89 -8.76 15.06 17.99
C ARG A 89 -8.41 16.39 18.63
N ARG A 90 -7.54 16.41 19.65
CA ARG A 90 -7.17 17.61 20.41
C ARG A 90 -5.67 17.62 20.66
N TYR A 91 -5.05 18.76 20.35
CA TYR A 91 -3.66 19.06 20.71
C TYR A 91 -3.71 20.17 21.76
N LEU A 92 -3.12 19.91 22.92
CA LEU A 92 -2.97 20.91 23.98
C LEU A 92 -1.60 21.59 23.81
N PRO A 93 -1.51 22.91 24.01
CA PRO A 93 -0.26 23.66 23.95
C PRO A 93 0.71 23.30 25.08
#